data_AF-A0A9P7A0R4-F1
#
_entry.id   AF-A0A9P7A0R4-F1
#
_cell.length_a   1.000
_cell.length_b   1.000
_cell.length_c   1.000
_cell.angle_alpha   90.00
_cell.angle_beta   90.00
_cell.angle_gamma   90.00
#
_symmetry.space_group_name_H-M   'P 1'
#
loop_
_entity.id
_entity.type
_entity.pdbx_description
1 polymer ?
#
loop_
_entity_poly.entity_id
_entity_poly.type
_entity_poly.pdbx_seq_one_letter_code
_entity_poly.pdbx_strand_id
1 'polypeptide(L)'
;IGLWHVHGHQDSCYIRYASNFITGATQIDGEIMETLWAPLNIISPSARGMGTPHQKECLDYQMNDCNFMKMIRMSGCLLLPDNHKTLTNTL
;
A
#
# COMPACT_ATOMS: atom_id res chain seq x y z
N ILE A 1 3.00 -7.47 -13.78
CA ILE A 1 2.99 -6.52 -14.91
C ILE A 1 2.10 -5.35 -14.49
N GLY A 2 2.65 -4.15 -14.30
CA GLY A 2 1.92 -3.01 -13.70
C GLY A 2 1.23 -2.12 -14.74
N LEU A 3 0.62 -1.01 -14.27
CA LEU A 3 -0.04 0.00 -15.12
C LEU A 3 0.85 0.46 -16.29
N TRP A 4 2.15 0.63 -16.02
CA TRP A 4 3.19 0.98 -17.00
C TRP A 4 3.25 0.07 -18.22
N HIS A 5 2.95 -1.22 -18.04
CA HIS A 5 2.96 -2.18 -19.13
C HIS A 5 1.69 -2.08 -19.99
N VAL A 6 0.55 -1.71 -19.40
CA VAL A 6 -0.73 -1.54 -20.11
C VAL A 6 -0.73 -0.26 -20.95
N HIS A 7 -0.03 0.79 -20.53
CA HIS A 7 0.13 2.03 -21.32
C HIS A 7 0.89 1.85 -22.63
N GLY A 8 1.67 0.76 -22.79
CA GLY A 8 2.35 0.43 -24.05
C GLY A 8 1.47 -0.34 -25.05
N HIS A 9 0.24 -0.70 -24.67
CA HIS A 9 -0.73 -1.38 -25.53
C HIS A 9 -1.69 -0.39 -26.21
N GLN A 10 -2.49 -0.88 -27.15
CA GLN A 10 -3.59 -0.13 -27.77
C GLN A 10 -4.60 0.39 -26.72
N ASP A 11 -5.18 1.55 -26.95
CA ASP A 11 -6.05 2.25 -25.99
C ASP A 11 -7.23 1.41 -25.46
N SER A 12 -7.77 0.49 -26.28
CA SER A 12 -8.85 -0.41 -25.87
C SER A 12 -8.45 -1.36 -24.72
N CYS A 13 -7.15 -1.64 -24.56
CA CYS A 13 -6.62 -2.47 -23.49
C CYS A 13 -6.55 -1.71 -22.16
N TYR A 14 -6.47 -0.38 -22.17
CA TYR A 14 -6.32 0.43 -20.96
C TYR A 14 -7.52 0.29 -20.04
N ILE A 15 -8.74 0.49 -20.57
CA ILE A 15 -9.98 0.40 -19.77
C ILE A 15 -10.20 -1.03 -19.25
N ARG A 16 -9.76 -2.04 -20.01
CA ARG A 16 -10.05 -3.45 -19.71
C ARG A 16 -9.04 -4.09 -18.74
N TYR A 17 -7.80 -3.64 -18.78
CA TYR A 17 -6.69 -4.27 -18.06
C TYR A 17 -5.94 -3.34 -17.09
N ALA A 18 -6.20 -2.04 -17.10
CA ALA A 18 -5.64 -1.18 -16.07
C ALA A 18 -6.33 -1.52 -14.73
N SER A 19 -5.51 -1.81 -13.73
CA SER A 19 -5.94 -2.10 -12.36
C SER A 19 -6.73 -0.95 -11.73
N ASN A 20 -6.68 0.25 -12.30
CA ASN A 20 -7.46 1.41 -11.87
C ASN A 20 -8.97 1.25 -12.11
N PHE A 21 -9.37 0.44 -13.09
CA PHE A 21 -10.78 0.24 -13.44
C PHE A 21 -11.35 -1.07 -12.88
N ILE A 22 -10.53 -1.87 -12.18
CA ILE A 22 -10.95 -3.14 -11.61
C ILE A 22 -11.47 -2.87 -10.19
N THR A 23 -12.77 -3.03 -9.99
CA THR A 23 -13.39 -2.93 -8.66
C THR A 23 -12.75 -3.94 -7.70
N GLY A 24 -12.21 -3.44 -6.58
CA GLY A 24 -11.50 -4.26 -5.59
C GLY A 24 -10.02 -4.46 -5.86
N ALA A 25 -9.48 -4.01 -7.00
CA ALA A 25 -8.04 -3.94 -7.18
C ALA A 25 -7.47 -2.77 -6.37
N THR A 26 -6.51 -3.07 -5.51
CA THR A 26 -5.84 -2.07 -4.69
C THR A 26 -4.88 -1.24 -5.54
N GLN A 27 -4.98 0.09 -5.40
CA GLN A 27 -3.95 1.00 -5.88
C GLN A 27 -2.70 0.81 -5.01
N ILE A 28 -1.56 0.54 -5.65
CA ILE A 28 -0.27 0.56 -4.97
C ILE A 28 0.30 1.96 -5.16
N ASP A 29 0.28 2.75 -4.10
CA ASP A 29 0.97 4.03 -4.08
C ASP A 29 2.50 3.79 -4.15
N GLY A 30 3.17 4.49 -5.07
CA GLY A 30 4.62 4.47 -5.21
C GLY A 30 5.32 5.12 -4.01
N GLU A 31 4.62 5.96 -3.25
CA GLU A 31 5.14 6.64 -2.05
C GLU A 31 5.12 5.75 -0.80
N ILE A 32 4.66 4.49 -0.90
CA ILE A 32 4.60 3.56 0.24
C ILE A 32 5.97 3.41 0.93
N MET A 33 7.07 3.51 0.19
CA MET A 33 8.43 3.47 0.73
C MET A 33 8.73 4.68 1.62
N GLU A 34 8.27 5.88 1.23
CA GLU A 34 8.49 7.11 1.98
C GLU A 34 7.69 7.13 3.28
N THR A 35 6.47 6.59 3.29
CA THR A 35 5.67 6.49 4.52
C THR A 35 6.29 5.52 5.54
N LEU A 36 6.97 4.47 5.05
CA LEU A 36 7.66 3.48 5.89
C LEU A 36 9.00 4.00 6.44
N TRP A 37 9.59 5.03 5.84
CA TRP A 37 10.82 5.64 6.33
C TRP A 37 10.63 6.44 7.62
N ALA A 38 9.47 7.08 7.81
CA ALA A 38 9.18 7.83 9.03
C ALA A 38 9.33 6.99 10.31
N PRO A 39 8.68 5.81 10.45
CA PRO A 39 8.87 4.95 11.62
C PRO A 39 10.28 4.36 11.71
N LEU A 40 10.91 4.03 10.57
CA LEU A 40 12.27 3.49 10.55
C LEU A 40 13.31 4.52 11.05
N ASN A 41 13.13 5.80 10.71
CA ASN A 41 13.99 6.90 11.16
C ASN A 41 13.92 7.14 12.68
N ILE A 42 12.80 6.80 13.32
CA ILE A 42 12.65 6.91 14.78
C ILE A 42 13.47 5.82 15.49
N ILE A 43 13.52 4.61 14.92
CA ILE A 43 14.11 3.41 15.56
C ILE A 43 15.58 3.21 15.17
N SER A 44 15.98 3.71 14.01
CA SER A 44 17.37 3.66 13.55
C SER A 44 18.37 4.22 14.59
N PRO A 45 18.12 5.39 15.23
CA PRO A 45 18.96 5.90 16.32
C PRO A 45 19.16 4.95 17.49
N SER A 46 18.11 4.25 17.93
CA SER A 46 18.20 3.26 19.02
C SER A 46 18.93 1.99 18.58
N ALA A 47 18.80 1.59 17.31
CA ALA A 47 19.45 0.41 16.77
C ALA A 47 20.95 0.64 16.47
N ARG A 48 21.42 1.89 16.40
CA ARG A 48 22.84 2.22 16.12
C ARG A 48 23.83 1.70 17.17
N GLY A 49 23.40 1.55 18.42
CA GLY A 49 24.25 1.03 19.50
C GLY A 49 24.29 -0.50 19.56
N MET A 50 23.48 -1.19 18.75
CA MET A 50 23.39 -2.64 18.74
C MET A 50 24.53 -3.27 17.94
N GLY A 51 24.91 -4.50 18.28
CA GLY A 51 25.78 -5.31 17.42
C GLY A 51 25.09 -5.59 16.08
N THR A 52 25.88 -5.69 15.00
CA THR A 52 25.40 -5.85 13.61
C THR A 52 24.28 -6.90 13.42
N PRO A 53 24.36 -8.13 13.99
CA PRO A 53 23.27 -9.10 13.85
C PRO A 53 21.98 -8.64 14.55
N HIS A 54 22.10 -8.07 15.75
CA HIS A 54 20.96 -7.62 16.53
C HIS A 54 20.31 -6.35 15.95
N GLN A 55 21.12 -5.44 15.39
CA GLN A 55 20.65 -4.29 14.65
C GLN A 55 19.77 -4.71 13.48
N LYS A 56 20.19 -5.74 12.73
CA LYS A 56 19.43 -6.27 11.60
C LYS A 56 18.10 -6.87 12.04
N GLU A 57 18.10 -7.71 13.07
CA GLU A 57 16.88 -8.29 13.62
C GLU A 57 15.87 -7.23 14.08
N CYS A 58 16.35 -6.16 14.73
CA CYS A 58 15.50 -5.07 15.20
C CYS A 58 14.85 -4.30 14.05
N LEU A 59 15.61 -3.99 12.99
CA LEU A 59 15.08 -3.34 11.80
C LEU A 59 14.11 -4.25 11.04
N ASP A 60 14.43 -5.54 10.89
CA ASP A 60 13.57 -6.52 10.22
C ASP A 60 12.23 -6.70 10.98
N TYR A 61 12.27 -6.73 12.32
CA TYR A 61 11.07 -6.76 13.16
C TYR A 61 10.20 -5.53 12.94
N GLN A 62 10.79 -4.33 12.91
CA GLN A 62 10.04 -3.10 12.69
C GLN A 62 9.40 -3.06 11.30
N MET A 63 10.11 -3.51 10.26
CA MET A 63 9.56 -3.60 8.92
C MET A 63 8.40 -4.61 8.85
N ASN A 64 8.50 -5.71 9.59
CA ASN A 64 7.43 -6.70 9.69
C ASN A 64 6.18 -6.13 10.39
N ASP A 65 6.36 -5.41 11.49
CA ASP A 65 5.27 -4.73 12.19
C ASP A 65 4.55 -3.72 11.28
N CYS A 66 5.29 -2.92 10.51
CA CYS A 66 4.69 -2.01 9.53
C CYS A 66 3.85 -2.75 8.47
N ASN A 67 4.32 -3.91 8.00
CA ASN A 67 3.57 -4.75 7.07
C ASN A 67 2.31 -5.33 7.72
N PHE A 68 2.39 -5.77 8.97
CA PHE A 68 1.25 -6.27 9.72
C PHE A 68 0.20 -5.17 9.93
N MET A 69 0.61 -3.98 10.34
CA MET A 69 -0.25 -2.80 10.50
C MET A 69 -0.93 -2.41 9.18
N LYS A 70 -0.26 -2.60 8.04
CA LYS A 70 -0.86 -2.41 6.72
C LYS A 70 -1.93 -3.46 6.43
N MET A 71 -1.67 -4.74 6.70
CA MET A 71 -2.63 -5.83 6.47
C MET A 71 -3.92 -5.65 7.29
N ILE A 72 -3.82 -5.29 8.57
CA ILE A 72 -5.00 -5.08 9.43
C ILE A 72 -5.83 -3.86 8.99
N ARG A 73 -5.19 -2.82 8.45
CA ARG A 73 -5.89 -1.63 7.94
C ARG A 73 -6.58 -1.90 6.61
N MET A 74 -5.99 -2.76 5.78
CA MET A 74 -6.64 -3.24 4.55
C MET A 74 -7.90 -4.07 4.82
N SER A 75 -7.88 -4.97 5.82
CA SER A 75 -9.07 -5.74 6.17
C SER A 75 -10.21 -4.86 6.71
N GLY A 76 -9.87 -3.82 7.48
CA GLY A 76 -10.83 -2.80 7.90
C GLY A 76 -11.49 -2.05 6.74
N CYS A 77 -10.74 -1.76 5.67
CA CYS A 77 -11.28 -1.11 4.46
C CYS A 77 -12.20 -2.05 3.66
N LEU A 78 -11.92 -3.35 3.63
CA LEU A 78 -12.68 -4.32 2.84
C LEU A 78 -14.02 -4.71 3.50
N LEU A 79 -14.14 -4.54 4.82
CA LEU A 79 -15.32 -4.95 5.61
C LEU A 79 -16.33 -3.84 5.88
N LEU A 80 -16.05 -2.60 5.46
CA LEU A 80 -17.05 -1.54 5.49
C LEU A 80 -17.98 -1.72 4.27
N PRO A 81 -19.31 -1.86 4.45
CA PRO A 81 -20.22 -1.79 3.31
C PRO A 81 -20.05 -0.41 2.66
N ASP A 82 -19.88 -0.41 1.34
CA ASP A 82 -19.85 0.78 0.48
C ASP A 82 -21.13 1.61 0.70
N ASN A 83 -21.11 2.51 1.68
CA ASN A 83 -22.12 3.55 1.83
C ASN A 83 -21.82 4.71 0.87
N HIS A 84 -21.54 4.38 -0.40
CA HIS A 84 -21.55 5.38 -1.46
C HIS A 84 -23.00 5.78 -1.70
N LYS A 85 -23.36 6.89 -1.05
CA LYS A 85 -24.60 7.63 -1.17
C LYS A 85 -25.02 7.68 -2.65
N THR A 86 -26.18 7.08 -2.92
CA THR A 86 -26.98 7.29 -4.11
C THR A 86 -27.33 8.77 -4.21
N LEU A 87 -26.46 9.57 -4.83
CA LEU A 87 -26.80 10.94 -5.19
C LEU A 87 -27.74 10.88 -6.39
N THR A 88 -29.04 10.93 -6.07
CA THR A 88 -30.09 11.67 -6.78
C THR A 88 -30.03 11.62 -8.31
N ASN A 89 -30.79 10.70 -8.90
CA ASN A 89 -31.38 10.91 -10.21
C ASN A 89 -32.90 11.05 -10.01
N THR A 90 -33.33 12.26 -9.69
CA THR A 90 -34.72 12.70 -9.79
C THR A 90 -34.71 14.02 -10.57
N LEU A 91 -35.46 14.00 -11.68
CA LEU A 91 -35.65 15.00 -12.75
C LEU A 91 -34.70 14.84 -13.95
#